data_AF-A0A517RGN8-F1
#
_entry.id   AF-A0A517RGN8-F1
#
_cell.length_a   1.000
_cell.length_b   1.000
_cell.length_c   1.000
_cell.angle_alpha   90.00
_cell.angle_beta   90.00
_cell.angle_gamma   90.00
#
_symmetry.space_group_name_H-M   'P 1'
#
loop_
_entity.id
_entity.type
_entity.pdbx_description
1 polymer ?
#
loop_
_entity_poly.entity_id
_entity_poly.type
_entity_poly.pdbx_seq_one_letter_code
_entity_poly.pdbx_strand_id
1 'polypeptide(L)'
;MQDLKKITGIAILFIVVLRLCIGWQLLYEGLWKIDSLSSTRPWTAAGYLNNAKGPFRDHFRNMTGDPNDLNWLDADKVKAKWAAWEQRFLNHYPNLTDGQKSKLHQMVHGNKYFAAKLSALPPSVKFDGSLGSIVSYDPKRKLLLIDGEQHLTPKEKQRLQKMVPVKKGPNGKLEGGTALDREYYDAVEKAYARSARLSYIEKMQASLRGNPELAGQINIKQEGTIDGKRIGKIEQYKNAIDRYEQKLAQADQQFKVDHLNKIWAEIQQMKSELVNPIRALEDEMETEANKLLTPEQLAAGPIPHEDTEIHRVNMMTIAALTILGGLLLIGFGTRIAAIAAAGMLLSFYLVMPPWPGVPEAPGPEHSFIVNKNLIEVMALLTIAALPTGTWFGIDGLVYRFFHKKKKSTK
;
A
#
# COMPACT_ATOMS: atom_id res chain seq x y z
N MET A 1 43.18 15.26 43.40
CA MET A 1 42.08 14.93 42.46
C MET A 1 41.19 16.15 42.17
N GLN A 2 41.73 17.28 41.71
CA GLN A 2 40.96 18.51 41.43
C GLN A 2 40.80 18.85 39.93
N ASP A 3 41.50 18.17 39.01
CA ASP A 3 41.49 18.53 37.58
C ASP A 3 40.68 17.63 36.64
N LEU A 4 40.02 16.57 37.14
CA LEU A 4 39.15 15.70 36.31
C LEU A 4 37.85 16.38 35.80
N LYS A 5 37.58 17.64 36.17
CA LYS A 5 36.33 18.35 35.86
C LYS A 5 36.45 19.44 34.80
N LYS A 6 37.66 19.72 34.28
CA LYS A 6 37.86 20.75 33.26
C LYS A 6 37.73 20.13 31.86
N ILE A 7 36.56 20.27 31.26
CA ILE A 7 36.35 19.96 29.84
C ILE A 7 37.01 21.08 29.03
N THR A 8 37.92 20.73 28.12
CA THR A 8 38.62 21.71 27.27
C THR A 8 37.63 22.40 26.35
N GLY A 9 37.90 23.66 25.98
CA GLY A 9 37.04 24.40 25.06
C GLY A 9 36.86 23.70 23.70
N ILE A 10 37.88 22.98 23.23
CA ILE A 10 37.81 22.19 22.01
C ILE A 10 36.91 20.95 22.14
N ALA A 11 36.91 20.30 23.31
CA ALA A 11 35.97 19.20 23.57
C ALA A 11 34.52 19.70 23.64
N ILE A 12 34.28 20.86 24.26
CA ILE A 12 32.97 21.52 24.24
C ILE A 12 32.53 21.79 22.80
N LEU A 13 33.41 22.37 21.98
CA LEU A 13 33.13 22.65 20.57
C LEU A 13 32.74 21.38 19.81
N PHE A 14 33.54 20.32 19.88
CA PHE A 14 33.25 19.09 19.14
C PHE A 14 31.96 18.40 19.59
N ILE A 15 31.65 18.43 20.90
CA ILE A 15 30.41 17.81 21.41
C ILE A 15 29.19 18.64 20.99
N VAL A 16 29.30 19.97 20.95
CA VAL A 16 28.24 20.84 20.39
C VAL A 16 28.08 20.58 18.90
N VAL A 17 29.17 20.50 18.14
CA VAL A 17 29.12 20.19 16.70
C VAL A 17 28.49 18.82 16.47
N LEU A 18 28.87 17.80 17.24
CA LEU A 18 28.26 16.47 17.17
C LEU A 18 26.75 16.52 17.40
N ARG A 19 26.28 17.28 18.41
CA ARG A 19 24.85 17.49 18.64
C ARG A 19 24.16 18.13 17.43
N LEU A 20 24.77 19.17 16.85
CA LEU A 20 24.22 19.85 15.69
C LEU A 20 24.18 18.94 14.46
N CYS A 21 25.22 18.13 14.23
CA CYS A 21 25.29 17.16 13.13
C CYS A 21 24.19 16.10 13.25
N ILE A 22 24.03 15.48 14.43
CA ILE A 22 22.98 14.48 14.65
C ILE A 22 21.59 15.14 14.56
N GLY A 23 21.41 16.32 15.15
CA GLY A 23 20.16 17.06 15.06
C GLY A 23 19.78 17.40 13.61
N TRP A 24 20.76 17.82 12.80
CA TRP A 24 20.58 18.07 11.37
C TRP A 24 20.19 16.80 10.61
N GLN A 25 20.89 15.69 10.83
CA GLN A 25 20.59 14.42 10.18
C GLN A 25 19.15 13.98 10.47
N LEU A 26 18.71 14.00 11.74
CA LEU A 26 17.35 13.62 12.10
C LEU A 26 16.31 14.58 11.51
N LEU A 27 16.56 15.89 11.59
CA LEU A 27 15.62 16.88 11.05
C LEU A 27 15.49 16.76 9.54
N TYR A 28 16.60 16.65 8.82
CA TYR A 28 16.61 16.51 7.37
C TYR A 28 15.87 15.25 6.93
N GLU A 29 16.14 14.12 7.59
CA GLU A 29 15.43 12.86 7.35
C GLU A 29 13.92 12.97 7.60
N GLY A 30 13.50 13.75 8.62
CA GLY A 30 12.10 14.04 8.90
C GLY A 30 11.45 14.92 7.83
N LEU A 31 12.12 16.02 7.45
CA LEU A 31 11.64 16.97 6.43
C LEU A 31 11.52 16.32 5.05
N TRP A 32 12.50 15.50 4.64
CA TRP A 32 12.42 14.75 3.39
C TRP A 32 11.22 13.79 3.38
N LYS A 33 10.92 13.15 4.51
CA LYS A 33 9.72 12.29 4.62
C LYS A 33 8.43 13.10 4.61
N ILE A 34 8.40 14.30 5.19
CA ILE A 34 7.25 15.22 5.10
C ILE A 34 6.99 15.60 3.64
N ASP A 35 8.03 15.97 2.90
CA ASP A 35 7.93 16.32 1.48
C ASP A 35 7.30 15.17 0.66
N SER A 36 7.68 13.93 0.97
CA SER A 36 7.12 12.74 0.32
C SER A 36 5.61 12.55 0.55
N LEU A 37 5.02 13.11 1.62
CA LEU A 37 3.58 13.01 1.91
C LEU A 37 2.71 13.67 0.83
N SER A 38 3.28 14.60 0.08
CA SER A 38 2.60 15.26 -1.05
C SER A 38 2.63 14.44 -2.35
N SER A 39 3.46 13.39 -2.40
CA SER A 39 3.66 12.56 -3.58
C SER A 39 2.63 11.43 -3.68
N THR A 40 2.50 10.84 -4.87
CA THR A 40 1.64 9.66 -5.09
C THR A 40 2.09 8.41 -4.34
N ARG A 41 3.36 8.37 -3.91
CA ARG A 41 3.93 7.26 -3.14
C ARG A 41 4.73 7.82 -1.97
N PRO A 42 4.05 8.19 -0.87
CA PRO A 42 4.74 8.72 0.30
C PRO A 42 5.70 7.67 0.87
N TRP A 43 6.71 8.17 1.59
CA TRP A 43 7.61 7.30 2.34
C TRP A 43 6.83 6.43 3.33
N THR A 44 7.26 5.18 3.46
CA THR A 44 6.66 4.23 4.39
C THR A 44 7.72 3.33 5.02
N ALA A 45 7.56 3.05 6.32
CA ALA A 45 8.38 2.10 7.06
C ALA A 45 8.01 0.63 6.77
N ALA A 46 6.93 0.37 6.02
CA ALA A 46 6.40 -0.98 5.82
C ALA A 46 7.46 -1.96 5.30
N GLY A 47 8.22 -1.54 4.27
CA GLY A 47 9.28 -2.37 3.69
C GLY A 47 10.39 -2.69 4.68
N TYR A 48 10.74 -1.73 5.55
CA TYR A 48 11.75 -1.91 6.59
C TYR A 48 11.27 -2.86 7.69
N LEU A 49 10.05 -2.64 8.20
CA LEU A 49 9.46 -3.42 9.30
C LEU A 49 9.08 -4.84 8.88
N ASN A 50 8.54 -5.05 7.67
CA ASN A 50 8.21 -6.39 7.16
C ASN A 50 9.45 -7.28 7.01
N ASN A 51 10.64 -6.68 6.88
CA ASN A 51 11.91 -7.39 6.79
C ASN A 51 12.63 -7.53 8.14
N ALA A 52 11.99 -7.18 9.28
CA ALA A 52 12.62 -7.29 10.59
C ALA A 52 13.14 -8.71 10.87
N LYS A 53 14.26 -8.79 11.59
CA LYS A 53 14.98 -10.02 11.94
C LYS A 53 15.39 -10.00 13.41
N GLY A 54 15.74 -11.18 13.93
CA GLY A 54 16.18 -11.33 15.31
C GLY A 54 15.01 -11.42 16.32
N PRO A 55 15.29 -11.31 17.62
CA PRO A 55 14.33 -11.68 18.67
C PRO A 55 13.10 -10.76 18.77
N PHE A 56 13.19 -9.54 18.23
CA PHE A 56 12.09 -8.57 18.22
C PHE A 56 11.34 -8.54 16.89
N ARG A 57 11.65 -9.47 15.97
CA ARG A 57 11.07 -9.54 14.62
C ARG A 57 9.55 -9.40 14.64
N ASP A 58 8.86 -10.24 15.41
CA ASP A 58 7.41 -10.33 15.35
C ASP A 58 6.75 -9.05 15.87
N HIS A 59 7.33 -8.43 16.90
CA HIS A 59 6.88 -7.13 17.38
C HIS A 59 6.92 -6.08 16.26
N PHE A 60 8.05 -5.92 15.58
CA PHE A 60 8.22 -4.92 14.53
C PHE A 60 7.38 -5.22 13.29
N ARG A 61 7.27 -6.49 12.90
CA ARG A 61 6.44 -6.91 11.77
C ARG A 61 4.96 -6.66 12.05
N ASN A 62 4.49 -6.94 13.26
CA ASN A 62 3.09 -6.72 13.62
C ASN A 62 2.71 -5.24 13.64
N MET A 63 3.67 -4.31 13.78
CA MET A 63 3.40 -2.87 13.67
C MET A 63 2.88 -2.45 12.28
N THR A 64 3.03 -3.29 11.25
CA THR A 64 2.52 -2.96 9.91
C THR A 64 1.06 -3.34 9.72
N GLY A 65 0.47 -4.14 10.61
CA GLY A 65 -0.88 -4.70 10.52
C GLY A 65 -1.08 -5.78 9.45
N ASP A 66 -0.15 -5.89 8.50
CA ASP A 66 -0.14 -6.92 7.47
C ASP A 66 1.31 -7.34 7.14
N PRO A 67 1.97 -8.06 8.06
CA PRO A 67 3.41 -8.35 7.97
C PRO A 67 3.81 -9.14 6.72
N ASN A 68 2.85 -9.84 6.12
CA ASN A 68 3.05 -10.72 4.98
C ASN A 68 2.31 -10.24 3.72
N ASP A 69 1.73 -9.03 3.74
CA ASP A 69 0.92 -8.47 2.66
C ASP A 69 -0.26 -9.40 2.23
N LEU A 70 -0.81 -10.20 3.16
CA LEU A 70 -1.86 -11.18 2.88
C LEU A 70 -3.23 -10.51 2.66
N ASN A 71 -3.46 -9.31 3.21
CA ASN A 71 -4.71 -8.58 2.99
C ASN A 71 -4.85 -8.15 1.52
N TRP A 72 -3.74 -8.00 0.79
CA TRP A 72 -3.74 -7.72 -0.65
C TRP A 72 -4.14 -8.92 -1.52
N LEU A 73 -4.10 -10.13 -0.94
CA LEU A 73 -4.48 -11.38 -1.60
C LEU A 73 -5.89 -11.84 -1.20
N ASP A 74 -6.57 -11.05 -0.38
CA ASP A 74 -7.96 -11.27 0.03
C ASP A 74 -8.85 -10.28 -0.74
N ALA A 75 -9.61 -10.81 -1.70
CA ALA A 75 -10.43 -10.00 -2.58
C ALA A 75 -11.49 -9.18 -1.83
N ASP A 76 -12.00 -9.65 -0.69
CA ASP A 76 -13.03 -8.91 0.05
C ASP A 76 -12.40 -7.76 0.85
N LYS A 77 -11.20 -7.97 1.40
CA LYS A 77 -10.42 -6.89 2.06
C LYS A 77 -9.98 -5.82 1.07
N VAL A 78 -9.48 -6.20 -0.11
CA VAL A 78 -9.10 -5.25 -1.16
C VAL A 78 -10.33 -4.48 -1.67
N LYS A 79 -11.46 -5.17 -1.89
CA LYS A 79 -12.74 -4.52 -2.25
C LYS A 79 -13.16 -3.49 -1.20
N ALA A 80 -13.11 -3.85 0.09
CA ALA A 80 -13.45 -2.93 1.18
C ALA A 80 -12.49 -1.73 1.24
N LYS A 81 -11.19 -1.96 1.06
CA LYS A 81 -10.16 -0.91 1.00
C LYS A 81 -10.45 0.09 -0.13
N TRP A 82 -10.72 -0.40 -1.34
CA TRP A 82 -10.99 0.46 -2.50
C TRP A 82 -12.31 1.21 -2.39
N ALA A 83 -13.35 0.58 -1.82
CA ALA A 83 -14.60 1.28 -1.51
C ALA A 83 -14.39 2.39 -0.46
N ALA A 84 -13.61 2.13 0.59
CA ALA A 84 -13.27 3.13 1.59
C ALA A 84 -12.44 4.28 0.99
N TRP A 85 -11.53 3.96 0.08
CA TRP A 85 -10.79 4.96 -0.69
C TRP A 85 -11.71 5.84 -1.54
N GLU A 86 -12.70 5.26 -2.24
CA GLU A 86 -13.68 6.03 -3.01
C GLU A 86 -14.41 7.03 -2.09
N GLN A 87 -14.82 6.61 -0.90
CA GLN A 87 -15.47 7.51 0.06
C GLN A 87 -14.54 8.64 0.51
N ARG A 88 -13.25 8.36 0.74
CA ARG A 88 -12.26 9.42 1.04
C ARG A 88 -12.09 10.38 -0.13
N PHE A 89 -12.05 9.87 -1.36
CA PHE A 89 -12.00 10.69 -2.57
C PHE A 89 -13.19 11.65 -2.64
N LEU A 90 -14.42 11.12 -2.47
CA LEU A 90 -15.65 11.91 -2.51
C LEU A 90 -15.71 12.97 -1.40
N ASN A 91 -15.24 12.63 -0.20
CA ASN A 91 -15.21 13.56 0.93
C ASN A 91 -14.16 14.66 0.78
N HIS A 92 -13.00 14.35 0.18
CA HIS A 92 -11.91 15.30 -0.05
C HIS A 92 -12.24 16.30 -1.16
N TYR A 93 -13.02 15.88 -2.18
CA TYR A 93 -13.47 16.73 -3.28
C TYR A 93 -15.01 16.96 -3.22
N PRO A 94 -15.51 17.84 -2.33
CA PRO A 94 -16.95 18.01 -2.11
C PRO A 94 -17.70 18.63 -3.32
N ASN A 95 -16.99 19.34 -4.19
CA ASN A 95 -17.51 20.03 -5.37
C ASN A 95 -17.51 19.18 -6.65
N LEU A 96 -17.42 17.85 -6.54
CA LEU A 96 -17.58 16.96 -7.69
C LEU A 96 -19.00 17.01 -8.26
N THR A 97 -19.09 17.08 -9.59
CA THR A 97 -20.35 16.96 -10.33
C THR A 97 -20.92 15.54 -10.22
N ASP A 98 -22.23 15.39 -10.39
CA ASP A 98 -22.88 14.07 -10.38
C ASP A 98 -22.33 13.14 -11.47
N GLY A 99 -21.90 13.71 -12.61
CA GLY A 99 -21.23 12.97 -13.67
C GLY A 99 -19.87 12.43 -13.25
N GLN A 100 -19.05 13.22 -12.56
CA GLN A 100 -17.76 12.77 -12.00
C GLN A 100 -17.97 11.69 -10.95
N LYS A 101 -18.91 11.89 -10.00
CA LYS A 101 -19.24 10.90 -8.95
C LYS A 101 -19.70 9.58 -9.55
N SER A 102 -20.60 9.63 -10.53
CA SER A 102 -21.11 8.44 -11.22
C SER A 102 -20.00 7.71 -11.97
N LYS A 103 -19.12 8.44 -12.67
CA LYS A 103 -17.99 7.83 -13.40
C LYS A 103 -16.95 7.20 -12.47
N LEU A 104 -16.65 7.84 -11.34
CA LEU A 104 -15.79 7.29 -10.28
C LEU A 104 -16.38 5.98 -9.77
N HIS A 105 -17.66 5.99 -9.38
CA HIS A 105 -18.34 4.81 -8.85
C HIS A 105 -18.37 3.66 -9.84
N GLN A 106 -18.71 3.92 -11.11
CA GLN A 106 -18.73 2.89 -12.15
C GLN A 106 -17.34 2.31 -12.44
N MET A 107 -16.29 3.12 -12.32
CA MET A 107 -14.92 2.68 -12.53
C MET A 107 -14.44 1.76 -11.38
N VAL A 108 -14.81 2.07 -10.14
CA VAL A 108 -14.45 1.27 -8.96
C VAL A 108 -15.31 0.01 -8.84
N HIS A 109 -16.64 0.17 -8.87
CA HIS A 109 -17.63 -0.87 -8.55
C HIS A 109 -18.25 -1.56 -9.76
N GLY A 110 -18.13 -0.99 -10.96
CA GLY A 110 -18.79 -1.48 -12.16
C GLY A 110 -20.13 -0.82 -12.42
N ASN A 111 -20.70 -1.14 -13.59
CA ASN A 111 -22.01 -0.66 -13.97
C ASN A 111 -23.06 -1.67 -13.54
N LYS A 112 -24.18 -1.22 -12.99
CA LYS A 112 -25.32 -2.12 -12.71
C LYS A 112 -25.84 -2.81 -13.98
N TYR A 113 -25.87 -2.06 -15.09
CA TYR A 113 -26.25 -2.58 -16.40
C TYR A 113 -25.43 -1.92 -17.50
N PHE A 114 -25.06 -2.68 -18.52
CA PHE A 114 -24.53 -2.15 -19.77
C PHE A 114 -25.67 -2.01 -20.78
N ALA A 115 -26.03 -0.76 -21.07
CA ALA A 115 -27.17 -0.46 -21.93
C ALA A 115 -26.74 -0.15 -23.38
N ALA A 116 -27.59 -0.51 -24.34
CA ALA A 116 -27.55 0.00 -25.72
C ALA A 116 -28.95 0.37 -26.19
N LYS A 117 -29.07 1.41 -27.02
CA LYS A 117 -30.36 1.86 -27.56
C LYS A 117 -30.93 0.79 -28.49
N LEU A 118 -32.20 0.44 -28.28
CA LEU A 118 -32.94 -0.51 -29.09
C LEU A 118 -34.42 -0.11 -29.14
N SER A 119 -34.90 0.27 -30.32
CA SER A 119 -36.24 0.85 -30.51
C SER A 119 -37.38 -0.10 -30.14
N ALA A 120 -37.24 -1.39 -30.45
CA ALA A 120 -38.15 -2.47 -30.07
C ALA A 120 -37.40 -3.81 -30.08
N LEU A 121 -37.88 -4.80 -29.32
CA LEU A 121 -37.32 -6.16 -29.39
C LEU A 121 -37.85 -6.87 -30.66
N PRO A 122 -36.99 -7.45 -31.52
CA PRO A 122 -37.47 -8.22 -32.67
C PRO A 122 -38.35 -9.41 -32.22
N PRO A 123 -39.45 -9.73 -32.94
CA PRO A 123 -40.35 -10.82 -32.53
C PRO A 123 -39.70 -12.20 -32.45
N SER A 124 -38.59 -12.41 -33.18
CA SER A 124 -37.83 -13.67 -33.17
C SER A 124 -36.94 -13.85 -31.93
N VAL A 125 -36.68 -12.77 -31.17
CA VAL A 125 -35.74 -12.78 -30.05
C VAL A 125 -36.48 -13.07 -28.75
N LYS A 126 -36.03 -14.12 -28.06
CA LYS A 126 -36.46 -14.46 -26.71
C LYS A 126 -35.24 -14.72 -25.84
N PHE A 127 -35.19 -14.12 -24.66
CA PHE A 127 -34.12 -14.35 -23.68
C PHE A 127 -34.52 -15.54 -22.81
N ASP A 128 -34.04 -16.73 -23.17
CA ASP A 128 -34.35 -17.99 -22.48
C ASP A 128 -33.12 -18.63 -21.83
N GLY A 129 -33.37 -19.53 -20.87
CA GLY A 129 -32.34 -20.26 -20.13
C GLY A 129 -31.29 -19.33 -19.53
N SER A 130 -30.00 -19.60 -19.79
CA SER A 130 -28.88 -18.82 -19.27
C SER A 130 -28.82 -17.38 -19.75
N LEU A 131 -29.48 -17.02 -20.87
CA LEU A 131 -29.49 -15.65 -21.37
C LEU A 131 -30.48 -14.75 -20.63
N GLY A 132 -31.53 -15.34 -20.02
CA GLY A 132 -32.59 -14.59 -19.34
C GLY A 132 -32.13 -13.90 -18.05
N SER A 133 -31.07 -14.40 -17.41
CA SER A 133 -30.45 -13.72 -16.25
C SER A 133 -29.44 -12.64 -16.65
N ILE A 134 -28.93 -12.69 -17.89
CA ILE A 134 -27.84 -11.83 -18.36
C ILE A 134 -28.37 -10.66 -19.18
N VAL A 135 -29.40 -10.88 -20.01
CA VAL A 135 -29.89 -9.87 -20.95
C VAL A 135 -31.37 -9.62 -20.76
N SER A 136 -31.74 -8.34 -20.70
CA SER A 136 -33.13 -7.90 -20.62
C SER A 136 -33.37 -6.71 -21.56
N TYR A 137 -34.64 -6.46 -21.86
CA TYR A 137 -35.06 -5.31 -22.67
C TYR A 137 -36.02 -4.43 -21.85
N ASP A 138 -35.71 -3.14 -21.74
CA ASP A 138 -36.58 -2.15 -21.14
C ASP A 138 -37.39 -1.42 -22.24
N PRO A 139 -38.69 -1.74 -22.39
CA PRO A 139 -39.54 -1.12 -23.42
C PRO A 139 -39.85 0.36 -23.15
N LYS A 140 -39.82 0.81 -21.89
CA LYS A 140 -40.09 2.22 -21.54
C LYS A 140 -38.92 3.10 -21.95
N ARG A 141 -37.70 2.63 -21.66
CA ARG A 141 -36.46 3.36 -21.97
C ARG A 141 -35.92 3.06 -23.38
N LYS A 142 -36.45 2.03 -24.05
CA LYS A 142 -35.97 1.53 -25.35
C LYS A 142 -34.48 1.17 -25.30
N LEU A 143 -34.14 0.36 -24.30
CA LEU A 143 -32.76 -0.07 -24.02
C LEU A 143 -32.67 -1.58 -23.94
N LEU A 144 -31.68 -2.15 -24.63
CA LEU A 144 -31.16 -3.48 -24.34
C LEU A 144 -30.19 -3.36 -23.16
N LEU A 145 -30.38 -4.16 -22.13
CA LEU A 145 -29.60 -4.15 -20.90
C LEU A 145 -28.87 -5.49 -20.76
N ILE A 146 -27.57 -5.43 -20.51
CA ILE A 146 -26.75 -6.57 -20.08
C ILE A 146 -26.46 -6.38 -18.59
N ASP A 147 -26.60 -7.44 -17.81
CA ASP A 147 -26.27 -7.46 -16.39
C ASP A 147 -24.81 -7.09 -16.14
N GLY A 148 -24.62 -6.23 -15.14
CA GLY A 148 -23.32 -5.68 -14.75
C GLY A 148 -22.34 -6.70 -14.21
N GLU A 149 -22.82 -7.67 -13.44
CA GLU A 149 -21.99 -8.61 -12.69
C GLU A 149 -21.71 -9.89 -13.47
N GLN A 150 -22.70 -10.38 -14.23
CA GLN A 150 -22.55 -11.63 -14.99
C GLN A 150 -21.73 -11.42 -16.27
N HIS A 151 -21.81 -10.21 -16.85
CA HIS A 151 -21.28 -9.88 -18.18
C HIS A 151 -21.78 -10.85 -19.27
N LEU A 152 -21.46 -10.54 -20.54
CA LEU A 152 -21.82 -11.40 -21.66
C LEU A 152 -20.57 -12.09 -22.21
N THR A 153 -20.58 -13.42 -22.31
CA THR A 153 -19.45 -14.15 -22.90
C THR A 153 -19.43 -14.07 -24.43
N PRO A 154 -18.27 -14.30 -25.11
CA PRO A 154 -18.22 -14.33 -26.57
C PRO A 154 -19.20 -15.35 -27.20
N LYS A 155 -19.40 -16.50 -26.54
CA LYS A 155 -20.33 -17.54 -27.00
C LYS A 155 -21.78 -17.09 -26.89
N GLU A 156 -22.14 -16.45 -25.79
CA GLU A 156 -23.50 -15.91 -25.58
C GLU A 156 -23.80 -14.74 -26.51
N LYS A 157 -22.82 -13.86 -26.75
CA LYS A 157 -22.91 -12.82 -27.79
C LYS A 157 -23.23 -13.42 -29.15
N GLN A 158 -22.48 -14.45 -29.56
CA GLN A 158 -22.73 -15.12 -30.84
C GLN A 158 -24.12 -15.78 -30.87
N ARG A 159 -24.58 -16.35 -29.74
CA ARG A 159 -25.93 -16.91 -29.62
C ARG A 159 -27.00 -15.84 -29.82
N LEU A 160 -26.87 -14.68 -29.16
CA LEU A 160 -27.79 -13.55 -29.32
C LEU A 160 -27.79 -13.02 -30.76
N GLN A 161 -26.63 -12.88 -31.39
CA GLN A 161 -26.51 -12.41 -32.77
C GLN A 161 -27.14 -13.37 -33.78
N LYS A 162 -27.11 -14.69 -33.53
CA LYS A 162 -27.74 -15.71 -34.38
C LYS A 162 -29.27 -15.75 -34.29
N MET A 163 -29.89 -15.08 -33.32
CA MET A 163 -31.36 -15.02 -33.18
C MET A 163 -32.04 -14.15 -34.25
N VAL A 164 -31.24 -13.34 -34.98
CA VAL A 164 -31.71 -12.50 -36.08
C VAL A 164 -31.01 -12.89 -37.38
N PRO A 165 -31.68 -12.80 -38.54
CA PRO A 165 -31.10 -13.17 -39.84
C PRO A 165 -30.18 -12.06 -40.39
N VAL A 166 -29.24 -11.58 -39.58
CA VAL A 166 -28.29 -10.51 -39.90
C VAL A 166 -26.87 -11.05 -39.85
N LYS A 167 -26.05 -10.67 -40.84
CA LYS A 167 -24.62 -10.98 -40.90
C LYS A 167 -23.81 -9.71 -41.08
N LYS A 168 -22.60 -9.70 -40.54
CA LYS A 168 -21.64 -8.61 -40.74
C LYS A 168 -20.76 -8.96 -41.95
N GLY A 169 -20.89 -8.21 -43.04
CA GLY A 169 -20.13 -8.40 -44.27
C GLY A 169 -18.65 -8.02 -44.11
N PRO A 170 -17.79 -8.34 -45.10
CA PRO A 170 -16.35 -8.06 -45.06
C PRO A 170 -16.00 -6.56 -44.93
N ASN A 171 -16.90 -5.70 -45.40
CA ASN A 171 -16.84 -4.23 -45.31
C ASN A 171 -17.36 -3.68 -43.98
N GLY A 172 -17.73 -4.54 -43.02
CA GLY A 172 -18.29 -4.17 -41.72
C GLY A 172 -19.77 -3.77 -41.76
N LYS A 173 -20.43 -3.76 -42.92
CA LYS A 173 -21.86 -3.45 -43.03
C LYS A 173 -22.72 -4.64 -42.58
N LEU A 174 -23.85 -4.33 -41.95
CA LEU A 174 -24.85 -5.32 -41.54
C LEU A 174 -25.79 -5.61 -42.71
N GLU A 175 -25.83 -6.86 -43.15
CA GLU A 175 -26.61 -7.35 -44.28
C GLU A 175 -27.62 -8.41 -43.83
N GLY A 176 -28.77 -8.47 -44.51
CA GLY A 176 -29.88 -9.34 -44.14
C GLY A 176 -30.83 -8.74 -43.09
N GLY A 177 -31.97 -9.42 -42.89
CA GLY A 177 -32.99 -9.06 -41.92
C GLY A 177 -33.71 -7.73 -42.14
N THR A 178 -34.60 -7.40 -41.20
CA THR A 178 -35.30 -6.12 -41.12
C THR A 178 -34.38 -5.02 -40.57
N ALA A 179 -34.83 -3.75 -40.64
CA ALA A 179 -34.11 -2.65 -40.01
C ALA A 179 -33.98 -2.84 -38.48
N LEU A 180 -35.02 -3.39 -37.84
CA LEU A 180 -35.03 -3.68 -36.41
C LEU A 180 -34.05 -4.81 -36.04
N ASP A 181 -33.92 -5.83 -36.89
CA ASP A 181 -32.95 -6.90 -36.70
C ASP A 181 -31.51 -6.38 -36.73
N ARG A 182 -31.21 -5.45 -37.65
CA ARG A 182 -29.91 -4.79 -37.73
C ARG A 182 -29.64 -3.90 -36.52
N GLU A 183 -30.66 -3.17 -36.05
CA GLU A 183 -30.58 -2.37 -34.82
C GLU A 183 -30.30 -3.24 -33.60
N TYR A 184 -30.99 -4.38 -33.47
CA TYR A 184 -30.74 -5.35 -32.40
C TYR A 184 -29.32 -5.93 -32.47
N TYR A 185 -28.85 -6.34 -33.64
CA TYR A 185 -27.49 -6.86 -33.80
C TYR A 185 -26.44 -5.83 -33.35
N ASP A 186 -26.59 -4.58 -33.77
CA ASP A 186 -25.72 -3.47 -33.39
C ASP A 186 -25.83 -3.14 -31.89
N ALA A 187 -27.03 -3.19 -31.32
CA ALA A 187 -27.25 -2.99 -29.88
C ALA A 187 -26.55 -4.07 -29.04
N VAL A 188 -26.65 -5.34 -29.44
CA VAL A 188 -25.90 -6.45 -28.80
C VAL A 188 -24.40 -6.24 -28.94
N GLU A 189 -23.91 -5.84 -30.11
CA GLU A 189 -22.47 -5.59 -30.33
C GLU A 189 -21.95 -4.43 -29.45
N LYS A 190 -22.70 -3.33 -29.36
CA LYS A 190 -22.37 -2.16 -28.54
C LYS A 190 -22.46 -2.46 -27.04
N ALA A 191 -23.53 -3.12 -26.60
CA ALA A 191 -23.70 -3.50 -25.20
C ALA A 191 -22.60 -4.49 -24.78
N TYR A 192 -22.28 -5.48 -25.61
CA TYR A 192 -21.18 -6.41 -25.38
C TYR A 192 -19.84 -5.69 -25.25
N ALA A 193 -19.52 -4.79 -26.20
CA ALA A 193 -18.26 -4.03 -26.17
C ALA A 193 -18.12 -3.15 -24.93
N ARG A 194 -19.24 -2.66 -24.38
CA ARG A 194 -19.27 -1.95 -23.09
C ARG A 194 -19.10 -2.91 -21.91
N SER A 195 -19.80 -4.04 -21.92
CA SER A 195 -19.72 -5.07 -20.87
C SER A 195 -18.36 -5.75 -20.78
N ALA A 196 -17.57 -5.72 -21.85
CA ALA A 196 -16.20 -6.25 -21.85
C ALA A 196 -15.22 -5.38 -21.02
N ARG A 197 -15.62 -4.16 -20.63
CA ARG A 197 -14.80 -3.29 -19.77
C ARG A 197 -15.12 -3.59 -18.32
N LEU A 198 -14.19 -4.28 -17.66
CA LEU A 198 -14.28 -4.58 -16.24
C LEU A 198 -13.95 -3.35 -15.38
N SER A 199 -14.66 -3.20 -14.26
CA SER A 199 -14.30 -2.30 -13.17
C SER A 199 -13.01 -2.73 -12.48
N TYR A 200 -12.43 -1.85 -11.66
CA TYR A 200 -11.22 -2.25 -10.93
C TYR A 200 -11.49 -3.40 -9.95
N ILE A 201 -12.62 -3.38 -9.21
CA ILE A 201 -12.99 -4.50 -8.33
C ILE A 201 -13.14 -5.80 -9.13
N GLU A 202 -13.79 -5.77 -10.29
CA GLU A 202 -13.92 -6.95 -11.16
C GLU A 202 -12.57 -7.44 -11.69
N LYS A 203 -11.68 -6.53 -12.14
CA LYS A 203 -10.32 -6.87 -12.58
C LYS A 203 -9.54 -7.56 -11.45
N MET A 204 -9.62 -7.02 -10.23
CA MET A 204 -8.97 -7.58 -9.05
C MET A 204 -9.54 -8.95 -8.68
N GLN A 205 -10.86 -9.12 -8.69
CA GLN A 205 -11.50 -10.40 -8.42
C GLN A 205 -11.16 -11.45 -9.50
N ALA A 206 -11.14 -11.06 -10.77
CA ALA A 206 -10.71 -11.91 -11.86
C ALA A 206 -9.25 -12.36 -11.70
N SER A 207 -8.38 -11.48 -11.22
CA SER A 207 -7.00 -11.81 -10.88
C SER A 207 -6.92 -12.80 -9.71
N LEU A 208 -7.53 -12.47 -8.55
CA LEU A 208 -7.35 -13.26 -7.32
C LEU A 208 -8.16 -14.56 -7.27
N ARG A 209 -9.42 -14.53 -7.72
CA ARG A 209 -10.36 -15.67 -7.66
C ARG A 209 -10.56 -16.33 -9.02
N GLY A 210 -10.58 -15.53 -10.08
CA GLY A 210 -10.86 -16.00 -11.44
C GLY A 210 -9.68 -16.69 -12.12
N ASN A 211 -8.45 -16.50 -11.64
CA ASN A 211 -7.25 -17.12 -12.21
C ASN A 211 -6.95 -18.47 -11.52
N PRO A 212 -7.10 -19.61 -12.22
CA PRO A 212 -6.77 -20.93 -11.70
C PRO A 212 -5.34 -21.09 -11.17
N GLU A 213 -4.38 -20.36 -11.75
CA GLU A 213 -2.99 -20.42 -11.31
C GLU A 213 -2.80 -19.75 -9.94
N LEU A 214 -3.59 -18.72 -9.64
CA LEU A 214 -3.50 -17.97 -8.39
C LEU A 214 -4.37 -18.61 -7.30
N ALA A 215 -5.64 -18.86 -7.60
CA ALA A 215 -6.63 -19.41 -6.67
C ALA A 215 -6.52 -20.93 -6.47
N GLY A 216 -5.99 -21.64 -7.47
CA GLY A 216 -6.03 -23.10 -7.53
C GLY A 216 -7.31 -23.62 -8.18
N GLN A 217 -7.38 -24.94 -8.34
CA GLN A 217 -8.57 -25.62 -8.87
C GLN A 217 -8.87 -26.84 -8.01
N ILE A 218 -10.13 -26.99 -7.62
CA ILE A 218 -10.64 -28.21 -7.01
C ILE A 218 -11.38 -28.97 -8.11
N ASN A 219 -10.86 -30.13 -8.48
CA ASN A 219 -11.57 -31.04 -9.36
C ASN A 219 -12.54 -31.88 -8.51
N ILE A 220 -13.79 -31.44 -8.44
CA ILE A 220 -14.86 -32.09 -7.66
C ILE A 220 -15.01 -33.58 -8.05
N LYS A 221 -14.68 -33.96 -9.28
CA LYS A 221 -14.74 -35.36 -9.75
C LYS A 221 -13.60 -36.25 -9.23
N GLN A 222 -12.54 -35.66 -8.68
CA GLN A 222 -11.34 -36.34 -8.18
C GLN A 222 -11.08 -35.99 -6.71
N GLU A 223 -12.10 -35.52 -6.00
CA GLU A 223 -12.01 -35.13 -4.59
C GLU A 223 -11.53 -36.32 -3.74
N GLY A 224 -10.39 -36.16 -3.05
CA GLY A 224 -9.75 -37.24 -2.26
C GLY A 224 -8.52 -37.91 -2.90
N THR A 225 -8.15 -37.60 -4.15
CA THR A 225 -6.89 -38.05 -4.76
C THR A 225 -5.83 -36.93 -4.76
N ILE A 226 -4.55 -37.28 -4.98
CA ILE A 226 -3.43 -36.31 -5.10
C ILE A 226 -3.71 -35.28 -6.23
N ASP A 227 -4.44 -35.69 -7.27
CA ASP A 227 -4.79 -34.86 -8.44
C ASP A 227 -6.10 -34.06 -8.25
N GLY A 228 -6.82 -34.25 -7.14
CA GLY A 228 -8.11 -33.62 -6.88
C GLY A 228 -8.04 -32.12 -6.56
N LYS A 229 -6.88 -31.63 -6.11
CA LYS A 229 -6.67 -30.22 -5.75
C LYS A 229 -5.35 -29.69 -6.32
N ARG A 230 -5.44 -28.82 -7.31
CA ARG A 230 -4.29 -28.02 -7.78
C ARG A 230 -4.13 -26.82 -6.87
N ILE A 231 -3.03 -26.79 -6.11
CA ILE A 231 -2.66 -25.69 -5.21
C ILE A 231 -2.31 -24.45 -6.04
N GLY A 232 -3.03 -23.35 -5.83
CA GLY A 232 -2.74 -22.06 -6.44
C GLY A 232 -1.53 -21.37 -5.82
N LYS A 233 -0.93 -20.41 -6.54
CA LYS A 233 0.25 -19.66 -6.07
C LYS A 233 0.02 -18.95 -4.72
N ILE A 234 -1.21 -18.51 -4.43
CA ILE A 234 -1.55 -17.88 -3.14
C ILE A 234 -1.39 -18.89 -1.99
N GLU A 235 -1.86 -20.13 -2.17
CA GLU A 235 -1.71 -21.20 -1.18
C GLU A 235 -0.25 -21.67 -1.09
N GLN A 236 0.49 -21.71 -2.21
CA GLN A 236 1.94 -21.98 -2.20
C GLN A 236 2.72 -20.94 -1.38
N TYR A 237 2.36 -19.66 -1.50
CA TYR A 237 2.95 -18.57 -0.74
C TYR A 237 2.68 -18.72 0.77
N LYS A 238 1.43 -18.98 1.17
CA LYS A 238 1.06 -19.25 2.57
C LYS A 238 1.85 -20.43 3.14
N ASN A 239 1.89 -21.54 2.40
CA ASN A 239 2.65 -22.72 2.78
C ASN A 239 4.16 -22.44 2.87
N ALA A 240 4.71 -21.55 2.04
CA ALA A 240 6.12 -21.17 2.11
C ALA A 240 6.42 -20.37 3.38
N ILE A 241 5.53 -19.46 3.79
CA ILE A 241 5.63 -18.73 5.06
C ILE A 241 5.60 -19.72 6.23
N ASP A 242 4.63 -20.62 6.28
CA ASP A 242 4.50 -21.59 7.38
C ASP A 242 5.76 -22.48 7.49
N ARG A 243 6.28 -22.95 6.34
CA ARG A 243 7.54 -23.70 6.30
C ARG A 243 8.74 -22.88 6.79
N TYR A 244 8.77 -21.58 6.49
CA TYR A 244 9.83 -20.69 6.96
C TYR A 244 9.77 -20.54 8.48
N GLU A 245 8.59 -20.27 9.07
CA GLU A 245 8.44 -20.14 10.53
C GLU A 245 8.82 -21.44 11.26
N GLN A 246 8.39 -22.59 10.74
CA GLN A 246 8.75 -23.89 11.32
C GLN A 246 10.26 -24.13 11.32
N LYS A 247 10.95 -23.79 10.23
CA LYS A 247 12.41 -23.93 10.13
C LYS A 247 13.15 -22.89 10.99
N LEU A 248 12.61 -21.68 11.10
CA LEU A 248 13.16 -20.63 11.95
C LEU A 248 13.18 -21.07 13.42
N ALA A 249 12.12 -21.72 13.90
CA ALA A 249 12.06 -22.27 15.25
C ALA A 249 13.09 -23.38 15.54
N GLN A 250 13.66 -23.99 14.51
CA GLN A 250 14.63 -25.11 14.61
C GLN A 250 16.05 -24.71 14.19
N ALA A 251 16.29 -23.43 13.91
CA ALA A 251 17.57 -22.93 13.40
C ALA A 251 18.56 -22.66 14.52
N ASP A 252 19.37 -23.66 14.85
CA ASP A 252 20.44 -23.64 15.84
C ASP A 252 21.86 -23.56 15.24
N GLN A 253 21.98 -23.77 13.93
CA GLN A 253 23.24 -23.88 13.20
C GLN A 253 23.33 -22.85 12.07
N GLN A 254 24.54 -22.32 11.82
CA GLN A 254 24.77 -21.26 10.83
C GLN A 254 24.28 -21.64 9.41
N PHE A 255 24.53 -22.85 8.94
CA PHE A 255 24.06 -23.27 7.61
C PHE A 255 22.52 -23.31 7.50
N LYS A 256 21.81 -23.58 8.61
CA LYS A 256 20.34 -23.54 8.65
C LYS A 256 19.85 -22.09 8.51
N VAL A 257 20.58 -21.14 9.09
CA VAL A 257 20.33 -19.69 8.94
C VAL A 257 20.54 -19.24 7.48
N ASP A 258 21.60 -19.71 6.82
CA ASP A 258 21.85 -19.39 5.41
C ASP A 258 20.75 -19.96 4.50
N HIS A 259 20.30 -21.17 4.77
CA HIS A 259 19.17 -21.76 4.04
C HIS A 259 17.86 -21.00 4.28
N LEU A 260 17.63 -20.50 5.50
CA LEU A 260 16.47 -19.64 5.80
C LEU A 260 16.51 -18.34 5.00
N ASN A 261 17.68 -17.72 4.81
CA ASN A 261 17.80 -16.52 3.97
C ASN A 261 17.37 -16.78 2.53
N LYS A 262 17.75 -17.94 1.97
CA LYS A 262 17.32 -18.32 0.61
C LYS A 262 15.80 -18.52 0.54
N ILE A 263 15.22 -19.23 1.50
CA ILE A 263 13.76 -19.42 1.58
C ILE A 263 13.05 -18.07 1.73
N TRP A 264 13.59 -17.16 2.55
CA TRP A 264 13.03 -15.83 2.73
C TRP A 264 13.06 -15.02 1.41
N ALA A 265 14.16 -15.08 0.65
CA ALA A 265 14.25 -14.44 -0.65
C ALA A 265 13.21 -14.99 -1.64
N GLU A 266 13.02 -16.31 -1.68
CA GLU A 266 11.97 -16.95 -2.48
C GLU A 266 10.56 -16.49 -2.05
N ILE A 267 10.31 -16.36 -0.75
CA ILE A 267 9.05 -15.81 -0.21
C ILE A 267 8.85 -14.37 -0.65
N GLN A 268 9.89 -13.52 -0.60
CA GLN A 268 9.78 -12.13 -1.06
C GLN A 268 9.50 -12.06 -2.57
N GLN A 269 10.10 -12.95 -3.36
CA GLN A 269 9.80 -13.06 -4.79
C GLN A 269 8.34 -13.44 -5.02
N MET A 270 7.85 -14.53 -4.41
CA MET A 270 6.46 -14.96 -4.50
C MET A 270 5.50 -13.83 -4.07
N LYS A 271 5.81 -13.14 -2.98
CA LYS A 271 5.02 -11.99 -2.51
C LYS A 271 4.92 -10.91 -3.57
N SER A 272 6.04 -10.52 -4.17
CA SER A 272 6.06 -9.46 -5.18
C SER A 272 5.29 -9.85 -6.45
N GLU A 273 5.41 -11.09 -6.90
CA GLU A 273 4.65 -11.63 -8.04
C GLU A 273 3.14 -11.61 -7.80
N LEU A 274 2.71 -11.84 -6.56
CA LEU A 274 1.29 -11.91 -6.20
C LEU A 274 0.68 -10.53 -5.89
N VAL A 275 1.41 -9.69 -5.14
CA VAL A 275 0.87 -8.43 -4.59
C VAL A 275 1.03 -7.27 -5.56
N ASN A 276 2.14 -7.20 -6.31
CA ASN A 276 2.40 -6.06 -7.19
C ASN A 276 1.35 -5.87 -8.29
N PRO A 277 0.78 -6.92 -8.92
CA PRO A 277 -0.31 -6.75 -9.88
C PRO A 277 -1.55 -6.08 -9.26
N ILE A 278 -1.88 -6.41 -8.01
CA ILE A 278 -3.03 -5.80 -7.31
C ILE A 278 -2.74 -4.35 -6.92
N ARG A 279 -1.51 -4.06 -6.46
CA ARG A 279 -1.07 -2.67 -6.20
C ARG A 279 -1.06 -1.84 -7.48
N ALA A 280 -0.65 -2.42 -8.60
CA ALA A 280 -0.68 -1.73 -9.89
C ALA A 280 -2.12 -1.38 -10.33
N LEU A 281 -3.10 -2.26 -10.05
CA LEU A 281 -4.51 -1.94 -10.27
C LEU A 281 -4.98 -0.78 -9.38
N GLU A 282 -4.55 -0.73 -8.11
CA GLU A 282 -4.83 0.40 -7.22
C GLU A 282 -4.22 1.70 -7.78
N ASP A 283 -2.92 1.69 -8.14
CA ASP A 283 -2.23 2.85 -8.71
C ASP A 283 -2.92 3.36 -10.00
N GLU A 284 -3.33 2.44 -10.88
CA GLU A 284 -4.05 2.77 -12.11
C GLU A 284 -5.42 3.38 -11.80
N MET A 285 -6.15 2.81 -10.84
CA MET A 285 -7.45 3.32 -10.36
C MET A 285 -7.33 4.74 -9.82
N GLU A 286 -6.37 5.00 -8.93
CA GLU A 286 -6.15 6.33 -8.36
C GLU A 286 -5.76 7.34 -9.45
N THR A 287 -4.92 6.92 -10.40
CA THR A 287 -4.50 7.74 -11.54
C THR A 287 -5.68 8.10 -12.45
N GLU A 288 -6.53 7.14 -12.80
CA GLU A 288 -7.72 7.39 -13.62
C GLU A 288 -8.76 8.25 -12.90
N ALA A 289 -8.90 8.10 -11.59
CA ALA A 289 -9.77 8.97 -10.79
C ALA A 289 -9.27 10.42 -10.76
N ASN A 290 -7.97 10.64 -10.61
CA ASN A 290 -7.39 11.98 -10.66
C ASN A 290 -7.63 12.67 -12.01
N LYS A 291 -7.70 11.92 -13.12
CA LYS A 291 -8.05 12.46 -14.45
C LYS A 291 -9.51 12.92 -14.55
N LEU A 292 -10.37 12.56 -13.59
CA LEU A 292 -11.74 13.06 -13.55
C LEU A 292 -11.81 14.49 -13.02
N LEU A 293 -10.80 14.95 -12.28
CA LEU A 293 -10.78 16.23 -11.59
C LEU A 293 -10.45 17.39 -12.55
N THR A 294 -11.03 18.56 -12.30
CA THR A 294 -10.55 19.80 -12.93
C THR A 294 -9.25 20.27 -12.27
N PRO A 295 -8.46 21.13 -12.92
CA PRO A 295 -7.25 21.71 -12.30
C PRO A 295 -7.53 22.39 -10.95
N GLU A 296 -8.67 23.07 -10.82
CA GLU A 296 -9.08 23.74 -9.58
C GLU A 296 -9.43 22.75 -8.47
N GLN A 297 -10.03 21.61 -8.82
CA GLN A 297 -10.30 20.52 -7.87
C GLN A 297 -9.00 19.86 -7.42
N LEU A 298 -8.07 19.61 -8.35
CA LEU A 298 -6.78 19.01 -8.07
C LEU A 298 -5.90 19.89 -7.16
N ALA A 299 -6.09 21.21 -7.19
CA ALA A 299 -5.41 22.16 -6.32
C ALA A 299 -5.72 21.96 -4.81
N ALA A 300 -6.76 21.20 -4.45
CA ALA A 300 -7.01 20.81 -3.06
C ALA A 300 -5.94 19.85 -2.49
N GLY A 301 -5.04 19.33 -3.32
CA GLY A 301 -3.93 18.48 -2.91
C GLY A 301 -4.31 16.99 -2.85
N PRO A 302 -3.39 16.13 -2.38
CA PRO A 302 -3.57 14.69 -2.35
C PRO A 302 -4.66 14.29 -1.34
N ILE A 303 -5.31 13.17 -1.62
CA ILE A 303 -6.33 12.58 -0.75
C ILE A 303 -5.66 12.13 0.56
N PRO A 304 -6.27 12.38 1.73
CA PRO A 304 -5.74 11.90 2.99
C PRO A 304 -5.62 10.37 3.00
N HIS A 305 -4.49 9.89 3.53
CA HIS A 305 -4.27 8.46 3.70
C HIS A 305 -5.23 7.84 4.71
N GLU A 306 -5.44 6.53 4.57
CA GLU A 306 -6.21 5.76 5.53
C GLU A 306 -5.47 5.64 6.85
N ASP A 307 -6.20 5.80 7.96
CA ASP A 307 -5.68 5.64 9.32
C ASP A 307 -5.45 4.16 9.66
N THR A 308 -4.42 3.60 9.03
CA THR A 308 -3.92 2.24 9.25
C THR A 308 -2.82 2.22 10.31
N GLU A 309 -2.53 1.04 10.87
CA GLU A 309 -1.43 0.87 11.83
C GLU A 309 -0.10 1.37 11.27
N ILE A 310 0.20 0.98 10.02
CA ILE A 310 1.42 1.44 9.34
C ILE A 310 1.43 2.96 9.10
N HIS A 311 0.29 3.57 8.80
CA HIS A 311 0.20 5.03 8.64
C HIS A 311 0.55 5.75 9.95
N ARG A 312 0.04 5.28 11.08
CA ARG A 312 0.37 5.83 12.41
C ARG A 312 1.85 5.69 12.71
N VAL A 313 2.46 4.55 12.40
CA VAL A 313 3.91 4.32 12.57
C VAL A 313 4.73 5.26 11.69
N ASN A 314 4.32 5.47 10.44
CA ASN A 314 4.97 6.42 9.54
C ASN A 314 4.90 7.85 10.12
N MET A 315 3.73 8.27 10.59
CA MET A 315 3.54 9.59 11.18
C MET A 315 4.31 9.80 12.48
N MET A 316 4.33 8.80 13.37
CA MET A 316 5.16 8.84 14.57
C MET A 316 6.64 8.96 14.24
N THR A 317 7.12 8.22 13.24
CA THR A 317 8.52 8.26 12.81
C THR A 317 8.88 9.64 12.26
N ILE A 318 8.03 10.19 11.39
CA ILE A 318 8.21 11.52 10.79
C ILE A 318 8.21 12.61 11.87
N ALA A 319 7.24 12.57 12.79
CA ALA A 319 7.12 13.51 13.88
C ALA A 319 8.34 13.44 14.81
N ALA A 320 8.76 12.24 15.21
CA ALA A 320 9.90 12.04 16.09
C ALA A 320 11.20 12.56 15.46
N LEU A 321 11.48 12.23 14.19
CA LEU A 321 12.65 12.73 13.46
C LEU A 321 12.67 14.27 13.40
N THR A 322 11.55 14.88 13.01
CA THR A 322 11.44 16.32 12.81
C THR A 322 11.55 17.08 14.14
N ILE A 323 10.77 16.65 15.15
CA ILE A 323 10.74 17.33 16.44
C ILE A 323 12.06 17.15 17.18
N LEU A 324 12.55 15.92 17.32
CA LEU A 324 13.78 15.66 18.08
C LEU A 324 15.01 16.25 17.39
N GLY A 325 15.07 16.18 16.05
CA GLY A 325 16.11 16.85 15.26
C GLY A 325 16.10 18.37 15.46
N GLY A 326 14.93 19.00 15.37
CA GLY A 326 14.76 20.44 15.62
C GLY A 326 15.15 20.86 17.04
N LEU A 327 14.72 20.09 18.05
CA LEU A 327 15.07 20.34 19.46
C LEU A 327 16.57 20.26 19.72
N LEU A 328 17.26 19.28 19.12
CA LEU A 328 18.72 19.11 19.23
C LEU A 328 19.48 20.24 18.52
N LEU A 329 19.00 20.71 17.37
CA LEU A 329 19.61 21.83 16.65
C LEU A 329 19.50 23.14 17.43
N ILE A 330 18.29 23.47 17.84
CA ILE A 330 17.98 24.69 18.59
C ILE A 330 18.59 24.64 20.01
N GLY A 331 18.81 23.42 20.54
CA GLY A 331 19.30 23.20 21.89
C GLY A 331 18.24 23.55 22.94
N PHE A 332 16.99 23.12 22.73
CA PHE A 332 15.87 23.25 23.66
C PHE A 332 15.48 21.87 24.21
N GLY A 333 15.44 21.73 25.54
CA GLY A 333 15.17 20.44 26.19
C GLY A 333 16.22 19.38 25.85
N THR A 334 17.48 19.78 25.62
CA THR A 334 18.51 18.99 24.93
C THR A 334 18.70 17.59 25.51
N ARG A 335 18.66 17.45 26.84
CA ARG A 335 18.84 16.15 27.51
C ARG A 335 17.69 15.19 27.21
N ILE A 336 16.46 15.69 27.29
CA ILE A 336 15.24 14.90 27.02
C ILE A 336 15.21 14.54 25.53
N ALA A 337 15.48 15.52 24.66
CA ALA A 337 15.54 15.30 23.22
C ALA A 337 16.59 14.25 22.84
N ALA A 338 17.78 14.29 23.47
CA ALA A 338 18.85 13.33 23.22
C ALA A 338 18.49 11.92 23.71
N ILE A 339 17.88 11.77 24.89
CA ILE A 339 17.43 10.46 25.41
C ILE A 339 16.32 9.89 24.51
N ALA A 340 15.34 10.71 24.12
CA ALA A 340 14.26 10.27 23.25
C ALA A 340 14.77 9.87 21.85
N ALA A 341 15.70 10.65 21.29
CA ALA A 341 16.33 10.33 20.00
C ALA A 341 17.17 9.05 20.11
N ALA A 342 17.88 8.83 21.21
CA ALA A 342 18.62 7.60 21.46
C ALA A 342 17.67 6.39 21.53
N GLY A 343 16.53 6.51 22.22
CA GLY A 343 15.51 5.47 22.27
C GLY A 343 14.93 5.14 20.89
N MET A 344 14.65 6.14 20.06
CA MET A 344 14.18 5.96 18.69
C MET A 344 15.23 5.28 17.80
N LEU A 345 16.49 5.73 17.82
CA LEU A 345 17.54 5.10 17.02
C LEU A 345 17.87 3.69 17.50
N LEU A 346 17.74 3.42 18.79
CA LEU A 346 17.82 2.07 19.34
C LEU A 346 16.69 1.19 18.81
N SER A 347 15.46 1.70 18.68
CA SER A 347 14.38 0.91 18.08
C SER A 347 14.69 0.55 16.61
N PHE A 348 15.28 1.47 15.83
CA PHE A 348 15.75 1.17 14.48
C PHE A 348 16.87 0.11 14.47
N TYR A 349 17.83 0.22 15.38
CA TYR A 349 18.86 -0.82 15.56
C TYR A 349 18.27 -2.22 15.80
N LEU A 350 17.21 -2.31 16.60
CA LEU A 350 16.57 -3.58 16.98
C LEU A 350 15.70 -4.22 15.90
N VAL A 351 15.38 -3.52 14.79
CA VAL A 351 14.62 -4.10 13.68
C VAL A 351 15.42 -5.18 12.96
N MET A 352 16.72 -4.98 12.77
CA MET A 352 17.64 -5.94 12.16
C MET A 352 19.00 -5.88 12.86
N PRO A 353 19.11 -6.35 14.11
CA PRO A 353 20.33 -6.18 14.88
C PRO A 353 21.44 -7.09 14.33
N PRO A 354 22.68 -6.59 14.18
CA PRO A 354 23.83 -7.37 13.70
C PRO A 354 24.39 -8.30 14.80
N TRP A 355 23.54 -9.12 15.39
CA TRP A 355 23.89 -10.04 16.47
C TRP A 355 24.29 -11.41 15.94
N PRO A 356 25.14 -12.15 16.68
CA PRO A 356 25.41 -13.55 16.37
C PRO A 356 24.12 -14.36 16.20
N GLY A 357 24.01 -15.09 15.09
CA GLY A 357 22.83 -15.92 14.78
C GLY A 357 21.64 -15.17 14.16
N VAL A 358 21.68 -13.85 14.07
CA VAL A 358 20.68 -13.08 13.30
C VAL A 358 21.17 -12.99 11.85
N PRO A 359 20.31 -13.30 10.86
CA PRO A 359 20.75 -13.21 9.47
C PRO A 359 21.08 -11.77 9.07
N GLU A 360 22.21 -11.58 8.37
CA GLU A 360 22.70 -10.26 8.00
C GLU A 360 21.65 -9.45 7.22
N ALA A 361 21.60 -8.14 7.50
CA ALA A 361 20.75 -7.23 6.76
C ALA A 361 21.31 -7.03 5.34
N PRO A 362 20.47 -7.01 4.30
CA PRO A 362 20.94 -6.72 2.95
C PRO A 362 21.49 -5.28 2.87
N GLY A 363 22.75 -5.13 2.45
CA GLY A 363 23.41 -3.84 2.32
C GLY A 363 24.93 -3.98 2.20
N PRO A 364 25.64 -2.89 1.89
CA PRO A 364 27.11 -2.89 1.79
C PRO A 364 27.82 -2.91 3.16
N GLU A 365 27.06 -2.73 4.25
CA GLU A 365 27.61 -2.61 5.60
C GLU A 365 27.72 -3.98 6.28
N HIS A 366 28.95 -4.43 6.51
CA HIS A 366 29.23 -5.54 7.44
C HIS A 366 29.51 -4.96 8.82
N SER A 367 28.56 -5.08 9.72
CA SER A 367 28.69 -4.65 11.12
C SER A 367 28.56 -5.87 12.02
N PHE A 368 29.43 -6.02 13.01
CA PHE A 368 29.27 -7.02 14.08
C PHE A 368 28.94 -6.30 15.38
N ILE A 369 27.70 -6.46 15.85
CA ILE A 369 27.10 -5.80 17.03
C ILE A 369 27.00 -4.27 16.91
N VAL A 370 28.05 -3.58 16.47
CA VAL A 370 28.11 -2.12 16.38
C VAL A 370 27.90 -1.68 14.93
N ASN A 371 26.78 -1.01 14.66
CA ASN A 371 26.50 -0.34 13.38
C ASN A 371 26.34 1.17 13.61
N LYS A 372 26.05 1.91 12.53
CA LYS A 372 25.82 3.36 12.56
C LYS A 372 24.78 3.78 13.61
N ASN A 373 23.64 3.09 13.69
CA ASN A 373 22.57 3.42 14.64
C ASN A 373 23.07 3.32 16.08
N LEU A 374 23.81 2.25 16.44
CA LEU A 374 24.32 2.09 17.81
C LEU A 374 25.38 3.15 18.16
N ILE A 375 26.22 3.55 17.21
CA ILE A 375 27.19 4.65 17.40
C ILE A 375 26.44 5.96 17.69
N GLU A 376 25.39 6.25 16.92
CA GLU A 376 24.55 7.45 17.13
C GLU A 376 23.82 7.42 18.48
N VAL A 377 23.34 6.26 18.92
CA VAL A 377 22.76 6.09 20.27
C VAL A 377 23.79 6.46 21.34
N MET A 378 25.01 5.96 21.26
CA MET A 378 26.06 6.29 22.24
C MET A 378 26.46 7.76 22.21
N ALA A 379 26.50 8.37 21.02
CA ALA A 379 26.74 9.79 20.85
C ALA A 379 25.64 10.64 21.51
N LEU A 380 24.37 10.28 21.30
CA LEU A 380 23.23 10.95 21.92
C LEU A 380 23.20 10.80 23.44
N LEU A 381 23.52 9.62 23.98
CA LEU A 381 23.65 9.42 25.43
C LEU A 381 24.79 10.27 26.01
N THR A 382 25.89 10.43 25.27
CA THR A 382 26.99 11.35 25.64
C THR A 382 26.51 12.81 25.66
N ILE A 383 25.73 13.23 24.66
CA ILE A 383 25.11 14.56 24.62
C ILE A 383 24.14 14.75 25.79
N ALA A 384 23.36 13.73 26.16
CA ALA A 384 22.42 13.77 27.27
C ALA A 384 23.12 13.91 28.63
N ALA A 385 24.29 13.28 28.79
CA ALA A 385 25.11 13.35 30.00
C ALA A 385 25.80 14.72 30.19
N LEU A 386 25.92 15.52 29.13
CA LEU A 386 26.64 16.80 29.13
C LEU A 386 25.69 18.00 29.00
N PRO A 387 26.04 19.16 29.55
CA PRO A 387 25.19 20.36 29.52
C PRO A 387 25.32 21.11 28.19
N THR A 388 25.31 20.40 27.06
CA THR A 388 25.54 20.93 25.71
C THR A 388 24.56 22.04 25.31
N GLY A 389 23.29 21.92 25.73
CA GLY A 389 22.27 22.96 25.54
C GLY A 389 22.60 24.27 26.25
N THR A 390 23.30 24.22 27.39
CA THR A 390 23.72 25.44 28.10
C THR A 390 24.97 26.07 27.52
N TRP A 391 25.83 25.27 26.88
CA TRP A 391 27.02 25.76 26.18
C TRP A 391 26.65 26.51 24.90
N PHE A 392 25.71 25.96 24.12
CA PHE A 392 25.22 26.56 22.89
C PHE A 392 23.78 26.11 22.62
N GLY A 393 22.78 26.94 22.94
CA GLY A 393 21.37 26.59 22.75
C GLY A 393 20.40 27.44 23.58
N ILE A 394 19.11 27.27 23.32
CA ILE A 394 18.04 27.96 24.07
C ILE A 394 18.04 27.58 25.55
N ASP A 395 18.42 26.34 25.91
CA ASP A 395 18.53 25.91 27.31
C ASP A 395 19.43 26.85 28.14
N GLY A 396 20.53 27.35 27.55
CA GLY A 396 21.40 28.33 28.19
C GLY A 396 20.76 29.70 28.38
N LEU A 397 19.97 30.16 27.41
CA LEU A 397 19.22 31.43 27.50
C LEU A 397 18.15 31.36 28.59
N VAL A 398 17.38 30.27 28.62
CA VAL A 398 16.36 29.98 29.62
C VAL A 398 16.99 29.92 31.01
N TYR A 399 18.09 29.17 31.16
CA TYR A 399 18.81 29.08 32.43
C TYR A 399 19.26 30.46 32.94
N ARG A 400 19.85 31.29 32.06
CA ARG A 400 20.30 32.65 32.39
C ARG A 400 19.13 33.55 32.80
N PHE A 401 18.00 33.49 32.09
CA PHE A 401 16.84 34.32 32.37
C PHE A 401 16.26 34.05 33.78
N PHE A 402 16.07 32.78 34.13
CA PHE A 402 15.53 32.41 35.46
C PHE A 402 16.52 32.62 36.61
N HIS A 403 17.84 32.49 36.37
CA HIS A 403 18.85 32.73 37.41
C HIS A 403 19.22 34.20 37.59
N LYS A 404 19.02 35.05 36.57
CA LYS A 404 19.22 36.51 36.69
C LYS A 404 18.18 37.16 37.60
N LYS A 405 16.92 36.68 37.58
CA LYS A 405 15.85 37.14 38.50
C LYS A 405 16.16 36.85 39.98
N LYS A 406 16.78 35.71 40.29
CA LYS A 406 17.18 35.34 41.67
C LYS A 406 18.29 36.22 42.27
N LYS A 407 19.11 36.88 41.44
CA LYS A 407 20.17 37.80 41.91
C LYS A 407 19.67 39.24 42.11
N SER A 408 18.52 39.61 41.55
CA SER A 408 17.94 40.96 41.67
C SER A 408 16.98 41.11 42.85
N THR A 409 16.72 40.03 43.60
CA THR A 409 15.80 39.96 44.75
C THR A 409 16.51 39.66 46.07
N LYS A 410 17.83 39.92 46.13
CA LYS A 410 18.62 39.87 47.36
C LYS A 410 19.23 41.22 47.67
#